data_AF-A0A959GPL9-F1
#
_entry.id   AF-A0A959GPL9-F1
#
_cell.length_a   1.000
_cell.length_b   1.000
_cell.length_c   1.000
_cell.angle_alpha   90.00
_cell.angle_beta   90.00
_cell.angle_gamma   90.00
#
_symmetry.space_group_name_H-M   'P 1'
#
loop_
_entity.id
_entity.type
_entity.pdbx_description
1 polymer ?
#
loop_
_entity_poly.entity_id
_entity_poly.type
_entity_poly.pdbx_seq_one_letter_code
_entity_poly.pdbx_strand_id
1 'polypeptide(L)'
;MNRPLPTLENLYNTYSPMLYGIALEISPAQKEAEEILISTFHEIYKQNLLQQAHPSLCATLIKLIIRTAHEQLNSTQLKNNFTLKQFESTPLLHKLLFEQISLEKYGEENELTRAEVVKRIQEEFILLRNLKEKDVAYLFQ
;
A
#
# COMPACT_ATOMS: atom_id res chain seq x y z
N MET A 1 -15.18 18.12 -11.41
CA MET A 1 -13.88 18.42 -12.03
C MET A 1 -13.17 17.11 -12.32
N ASN A 2 -13.01 16.74 -13.59
CA ASN A 2 -12.23 15.55 -13.97
C ASN A 2 -10.75 15.90 -13.84
N ARG A 3 -10.09 15.50 -12.75
CA ARG A 3 -8.63 15.54 -12.70
C ARG A 3 -8.09 14.61 -13.79
N PRO A 4 -7.11 15.04 -14.59
CA PRO A 4 -6.46 14.14 -15.53
C PRO A 4 -5.87 12.96 -14.76
N LEU A 5 -6.00 11.75 -15.31
CA LEU A 5 -5.38 10.56 -14.73
C LEU A 5 -3.86 10.81 -14.63
N PRO A 6 -3.22 10.44 -13.50
CA PRO A 6 -1.79 10.62 -13.36
C PRO A 6 -1.05 9.77 -14.40
N THR A 7 -0.02 10.35 -15.03
CA THR A 7 0.91 9.60 -15.88
C THR A 7 1.75 8.63 -15.02
N LEU A 8 2.33 7.61 -15.65
CA LEU A 8 3.23 6.68 -14.94
C LEU A 8 4.42 7.42 -14.32
N GLU A 9 4.96 8.43 -15.01
CA GLU A 9 6.03 9.29 -14.52
C GLU A 9 5.60 10.08 -13.27
N ASN A 10 4.41 10.70 -13.30
CA ASN A 10 3.88 11.40 -12.13
C ASN A 10 3.69 10.45 -10.94
N LEU A 11 3.21 9.24 -11.20
CA LEU A 11 3.07 8.20 -10.19
C LEU A 11 4.42 7.81 -9.59
N TYR A 12 5.43 7.60 -10.45
CA TYR A 12 6.78 7.25 -10.05
C TYR A 12 7.41 8.35 -9.19
N ASN A 13 7.37 9.60 -9.64
CA ASN A 13 7.94 10.72 -8.91
C ASN A 13 7.24 10.94 -7.56
N THR A 14 5.94 10.66 -7.47
CA THR A 14 5.15 10.87 -6.24
C THR A 14 5.32 9.74 -5.23
N TYR A 15 5.29 8.49 -5.68
CA TYR A 15 5.17 7.32 -4.79
C TYR A 15 6.45 6.48 -4.70
N SER A 16 7.42 6.63 -5.60
CA SER A 16 8.63 5.81 -5.57
C SER A 16 9.40 5.89 -4.25
N PRO A 17 9.54 7.04 -3.55
CA PRO A 17 10.29 7.05 -2.29
C PRO A 17 9.62 6.20 -1.19
N MET A 18 8.29 6.28 -1.10
CA MET A 18 7.51 5.49 -0.13
C MET A 18 7.55 4.00 -0.49
N LEU A 19 7.29 3.68 -1.76
CA LEU A 19 7.27 2.31 -2.25
C LEU A 19 8.64 1.65 -2.11
N TYR A 20 9.71 2.38 -2.43
CA TYR A 20 11.07 1.90 -2.24
C TYR A 20 11.41 1.67 -0.76
N GLY A 21 10.99 2.56 0.13
CA GLY A 21 11.11 2.33 1.58
C GLY A 21 10.44 1.04 2.03
N ILE A 22 9.24 0.75 1.51
CA ILE A 22 8.54 -0.52 1.79
C ILE A 22 9.34 -1.71 1.23
N ALA A 23 9.84 -1.61 -0.01
CA ALA A 23 10.63 -2.67 -0.61
C ALA A 23 11.91 -2.97 0.19
N LEU A 24 12.59 -1.94 0.70
CA LEU A 24 13.78 -2.08 1.55
C LEU A 24 13.48 -2.80 2.88
N GLU A 25 12.34 -2.52 3.48
CA GLU A 25 11.93 -3.16 4.73
C GLU A 25 11.59 -4.66 4.54
N ILE A 26 11.14 -5.04 3.34
CA ILE A 26 10.81 -6.43 2.99
C ILE A 26 12.04 -7.20 2.53
N SER A 27 12.92 -6.56 1.76
CA SER A 27 13.98 -7.23 1.02
C SER A 27 15.20 -7.55 1.90
N PRO A 28 15.92 -8.65 1.63
CA PRO A 28 17.15 -8.99 2.35
C PRO A 28 18.32 -8.07 1.98
N ALA A 29 18.28 -7.44 0.81
CA ALA A 29 19.30 -6.52 0.34
C ALA A 29 18.71 -5.44 -0.59
N GLN A 30 19.51 -4.39 -0.79
CA GLN A 30 19.10 -3.19 -1.54
C GLN A 30 18.77 -3.51 -3.00
N LYS A 31 19.56 -4.38 -3.63
CA LYS A 31 19.39 -4.72 -5.04
C LYS A 31 18.01 -5.36 -5.30
N GLU A 32 17.60 -6.26 -4.43
CA GLU A 32 16.30 -6.93 -4.46
C GLU A 32 15.16 -5.91 -4.27
N ALA A 33 15.34 -4.91 -3.40
CA ALA A 33 14.36 -3.84 -3.22
C ALA A 33 14.19 -2.98 -4.48
N GLU A 34 15.28 -2.68 -5.19
CA GLU A 34 15.26 -1.96 -6.47
C GLU A 34 14.55 -2.79 -7.55
N GLU A 35 14.84 -4.09 -7.64
CA GLU A 35 14.19 -5.01 -8.58
C GLU A 35 12.67 -5.10 -8.33
N ILE A 36 12.24 -5.23 -7.07
CA ILE A 36 10.82 -5.23 -6.68
C ILE A 36 10.14 -3.93 -7.09
N LEU A 37 10.78 -2.78 -6.86
CA LEU A 37 10.23 -1.48 -7.25
C LEU A 37 10.06 -1.39 -8.76
N ILE A 38 11.08 -1.74 -9.54
CA ILE A 38 11.05 -1.72 -11.01
C ILE A 38 9.92 -2.61 -11.53
N SER A 39 9.83 -3.84 -11.02
CA SER A 39 8.79 -4.77 -11.42
C SER A 39 7.38 -4.30 -11.05
N THR A 40 7.23 -3.67 -9.88
CA THR A 40 5.95 -3.07 -9.46
C THR A 40 5.49 -2.03 -10.49
N PHE A 41 6.37 -1.11 -10.89
CA PHE A 41 6.02 -0.08 -11.89
C PHE A 41 5.81 -0.64 -13.29
N HIS A 42 6.54 -1.70 -13.66
CA HIS A 42 6.28 -2.42 -14.90
C HIS A 42 4.88 -3.05 -14.89
N GLU A 43 4.44 -3.59 -13.75
CA GLU A 43 3.13 -4.21 -13.62
C GLU A 43 2.00 -3.19 -13.66
N ILE A 44 2.19 -2.02 -13.04
CA ILE A 44 1.26 -0.87 -13.15
C ILE A 44 1.03 -0.49 -14.61
N TYR A 45 2.10 -0.42 -15.39
CA TYR A 45 2.03 -0.12 -16.82
C TYR A 45 1.30 -1.24 -17.58
N LYS A 46 1.70 -2.50 -17.40
CA LYS A 46 1.12 -3.65 -18.10
C LYS A 46 -0.37 -3.85 -17.83
N GLN A 47 -0.81 -3.68 -16.58
CA GLN A 47 -2.20 -3.90 -16.17
C GLN A 47 -3.09 -2.67 -16.39
N ASN A 48 -2.55 -1.57 -16.97
CA ASN A 48 -3.26 -0.30 -17.12
C ASN A 48 -3.93 0.16 -15.81
N LEU A 49 -3.29 -0.05 -14.66
CA LEU A 49 -3.89 0.24 -13.36
C LEU A 49 -4.27 1.72 -13.22
N LEU A 50 -3.57 2.61 -13.92
CA LEU A 50 -3.87 4.04 -13.96
C LEU A 50 -5.24 4.37 -14.57
N GLN A 51 -5.82 3.46 -15.36
CA GLN A 51 -7.12 3.65 -16.02
C GLN A 51 -8.29 3.08 -15.19
N GLN A 52 -7.99 2.35 -14.10
CA GLN A 52 -9.00 1.73 -13.26
C GLN A 52 -9.43 2.65 -12.11
N ALA A 53 -10.71 2.58 -11.74
CA ALA A 53 -11.23 3.30 -10.59
C ALA A 53 -10.78 2.62 -9.29
N HIS A 54 -9.82 3.23 -8.59
CA HIS A 54 -9.32 2.74 -7.31
C HIS A 54 -9.94 3.50 -6.14
N PRO A 55 -10.47 2.79 -5.12
CA PRO A 55 -10.95 3.45 -3.90
C PRO A 55 -9.86 4.25 -3.16
N SER A 56 -8.62 3.77 -3.20
CA SER A 56 -7.44 4.49 -2.76
C SER A 56 -6.23 4.07 -3.60
N LEU A 57 -5.72 4.98 -4.42
CA LEU A 57 -4.54 4.71 -5.25
C LEU A 57 -3.33 4.32 -4.39
N CYS A 58 -3.11 5.00 -3.26
CA CYS A 58 -2.03 4.68 -2.33
C CYS A 58 -2.13 3.25 -1.80
N ALA A 59 -3.31 2.83 -1.33
CA ALA A 59 -3.52 1.45 -0.87
C ALA A 59 -3.27 0.43 -1.98
N THR A 60 -3.76 0.70 -3.20
CA THR A 60 -3.53 -0.17 -4.36
C THR A 60 -2.04 -0.33 -4.65
N LEU A 61 -1.27 0.76 -4.61
CA LEU A 61 0.18 0.72 -4.86
C LEU A 61 0.94 -0.04 -3.78
N ILE A 62 0.59 0.17 -2.50
CA ILE A 62 1.21 -0.55 -1.38
C ILE A 62 0.87 -2.05 -1.47
N LYS A 63 -0.39 -2.39 -1.76
CA LYS A 63 -0.82 -3.78 -1.94
C LYS A 63 -0.04 -4.45 -3.07
N LEU A 64 0.15 -3.73 -4.18
CA LEU A 64 0.87 -4.22 -5.34
C LEU A 64 2.34 -4.48 -5.04
N ILE A 65 3.06 -3.54 -4.42
CA ILE A 65 4.48 -3.74 -4.14
C ILE A 65 4.73 -4.88 -3.15
N ILE A 66 3.84 -5.05 -2.17
CA ILE A 66 3.89 -6.19 -1.24
C ILE A 66 3.68 -7.49 -2.02
N ARG A 67 2.68 -7.55 -2.91
CA ARG A 67 2.45 -8.71 -3.76
C ARG A 67 3.65 -9.02 -4.66
N THR A 68 4.20 -8.02 -5.34
CA THR A 68 5.39 -8.18 -6.20
C THR A 68 6.58 -8.69 -5.39
N ALA A 69 6.78 -8.18 -4.16
CA ALA A 69 7.81 -8.69 -3.26
C ALA A 69 7.56 -10.17 -2.90
N HIS A 70 6.32 -10.56 -2.61
CA HIS A 70 5.93 -11.96 -2.35
C HIS A 70 6.17 -12.91 -3.52
N GLU A 71 5.98 -12.43 -4.75
CA GLU A 71 6.18 -13.24 -5.94
C GLU A 71 7.67 -13.41 -6.28
N GLN A 72 8.50 -12.40 -5.99
CA GLN A 72 9.92 -12.41 -6.34
C GLN A 72 10.82 -12.99 -5.26
N LEU A 73 10.55 -12.66 -4.00
CA LEU A 73 11.26 -13.25 -2.88
C LEU A 73 10.53 -14.55 -2.56
N ASN A 74 11.17 -15.69 -2.85
CA ASN A 74 10.64 -17.00 -2.48
C ASN A 74 10.09 -16.98 -1.04
N SER A 75 8.96 -17.65 -0.78
CA SER A 75 8.21 -17.56 0.48
C SER A 75 9.01 -17.81 1.77
N THR A 76 10.20 -18.42 1.67
CA THR A 76 11.14 -18.62 2.79
C THR A 76 11.98 -17.39 3.13
N GLN A 77 12.13 -16.40 2.24
CA GLN A 77 12.93 -15.19 2.44
C GLN A 77 12.12 -13.97 2.86
N LEU A 78 10.82 -13.93 2.54
CA LEU A 78 9.96 -12.99 3.25
C LEU A 78 9.95 -13.37 4.71
N LYS A 79 10.36 -12.43 5.56
CA LYS A 79 10.05 -12.49 6.98
C LYS A 79 8.56 -12.84 7.06
N ASN A 80 8.24 -14.05 7.50
CA ASN A 80 6.89 -14.63 7.45
C ASN A 80 5.81 -13.86 8.24
N ASN A 81 6.12 -12.66 8.75
CA ASN A 81 5.23 -11.75 9.46
C ASN A 81 5.61 -10.29 9.12
N PHE A 82 5.92 -9.97 7.86
CA PHE A 82 6.19 -8.59 7.49
C PHE A 82 4.95 -7.73 7.72
N THR A 83 5.00 -6.91 8.76
CA THR A 83 3.97 -5.94 9.11
C THR A 83 4.65 -4.60 9.27
N LEU A 84 4.15 -3.57 8.60
CA LEU A 84 4.62 -2.22 8.86
C LEU A 84 3.93 -1.73 10.14
N LYS A 85 4.71 -1.42 11.19
CA LYS A 85 4.22 -0.99 12.51
C LYS A 85 3.17 0.12 12.44
N GLN A 86 3.33 1.03 11.49
CA GLN A 86 2.39 2.13 11.27
C GLN A 86 0.96 1.65 10.98
N PHE A 87 0.75 0.43 10.46
CA PHE A 87 -0.58 -0.13 10.19
C PHE A 87 -1.10 -1.05 11.31
N GLU A 88 -0.40 -1.19 12.44
CA GLU A 88 -0.89 -1.99 13.58
C GLU A 88 -2.18 -1.41 14.17
N SER A 89 -2.34 -0.09 14.13
CA SER A 89 -3.55 0.61 14.61
C SER A 89 -4.66 0.73 13.56
N THR A 90 -4.51 0.11 12.37
CA THR A 90 -5.47 0.21 11.27
C THR A 90 -5.84 -1.19 10.75
N PRO A 91 -6.80 -1.86 11.42
CA PRO A 91 -7.08 -3.28 11.19
C PRO A 91 -7.57 -3.59 9.77
N LEU A 92 -8.37 -2.73 9.14
CA LEU A 92 -8.82 -2.97 7.76
C LEU A 92 -7.67 -2.83 6.77
N LEU A 93 -6.87 -1.77 6.87
CA LEU A 93 -5.68 -1.58 6.05
C LEU A 93 -4.67 -2.70 6.26
N HIS A 94 -4.48 -3.16 7.50
CA HIS A 94 -3.61 -4.29 7.80
C HIS A 94 -4.03 -5.53 7.01
N LYS A 95 -5.30 -5.94 7.12
CA LYS A 95 -5.80 -7.10 6.38
C LYS A 95 -5.72 -6.92 4.87
N LEU A 96 -6.04 -5.73 4.35
CA LEU A 96 -6.00 -5.47 2.91
C LEU A 96 -4.59 -5.52 2.33
N LEU A 97 -3.61 -5.01 3.06
CA LEU A 97 -2.24 -4.81 2.58
C LEU A 97 -1.34 -6.02 2.86
N PHE A 98 -1.46 -6.66 4.02
CA PHE A 98 -0.59 -7.77 4.43
C PHE A 98 -1.25 -9.13 4.27
N GLU A 99 -2.53 -9.27 4.63
CA GLU A 99 -3.28 -10.52 4.40
C GLU A 99 -3.89 -10.60 2.99
N GLN A 100 -3.77 -9.51 2.21
CA GLN A 100 -4.16 -9.42 0.80
C GLN A 100 -5.65 -9.70 0.52
N ILE A 101 -6.52 -9.58 1.53
CA ILE A 101 -7.97 -9.81 1.35
C ILE A 101 -8.58 -8.81 0.36
N SER A 102 -9.74 -9.17 -0.20
CA SER A 102 -10.52 -8.28 -1.06
C SER A 102 -11.47 -7.41 -0.23
N LEU A 103 -11.97 -6.32 -0.83
CA LEU A 103 -12.97 -5.45 -0.18
C LEU A 103 -14.28 -6.20 0.05
N GLU A 104 -14.63 -7.06 -0.89
CA GLU A 104 -15.83 -7.90 -0.89
C GLU A 104 -15.75 -8.90 0.27
N LYS A 105 -14.61 -9.60 0.41
CA LYS A 105 -14.39 -10.55 1.49
C LYS A 105 -14.50 -9.87 2.87
N TYR A 106 -13.87 -8.71 3.03
CA TYR A 106 -13.99 -7.96 4.28
C TYR A 106 -15.43 -7.50 4.54
N GLY A 107 -16.12 -7.04 3.50
CA GLY A 107 -17.51 -6.62 3.58
C GLY A 107 -18.44 -7.75 4.02
N GLU A 108 -18.27 -8.94 3.44
CA GLU A 108 -19.00 -10.15 3.81
C GLU A 108 -18.74 -10.56 5.26
N GLU A 109 -17.47 -10.61 5.69
CA GLU A 109 -17.09 -11.00 7.06
C GLU A 109 -17.61 -10.04 8.15
N ASN A 110 -17.92 -8.79 7.79
CA ASN A 110 -18.30 -7.75 8.75
C ASN A 110 -19.70 -7.16 8.51
N GLU A 111 -20.48 -7.76 7.61
CA GLU A 111 -21.82 -7.31 7.22
C GLU A 111 -21.86 -5.84 6.76
N LEU A 112 -20.86 -5.43 5.97
CA LEU A 112 -20.72 -4.06 5.46
C LEU A 112 -20.92 -4.00 3.94
N THR A 113 -21.53 -2.91 3.49
CA THR A 113 -21.56 -2.56 2.07
C THR A 113 -20.19 -2.09 1.59
N ARG A 114 -19.94 -2.21 0.27
CA ARG A 114 -18.70 -1.70 -0.34
C ARG A 114 -18.42 -0.23 0.00
N ALA A 115 -19.47 0.60 0.04
CA ALA A 115 -19.34 2.03 0.37
C ALA A 115 -18.84 2.25 1.81
N GLU A 116 -19.31 1.46 2.75
CA GLU A 116 -18.89 1.51 4.16
C GLU A 116 -17.46 1.01 4.34
N VAL A 117 -17.07 -0.05 3.63
CA VAL A 117 -15.68 -0.53 3.64
C VAL A 117 -14.74 0.56 3.10
N VAL A 118 -15.09 1.21 1.99
CA VAL A 118 -14.29 2.31 1.42
C VAL A 118 -14.21 3.50 2.38
N LYS A 119 -15.31 3.84 3.07
CA LYS A 119 -15.30 4.89 4.08
C LYS A 119 -14.34 4.56 5.24
N ARG A 120 -14.36 3.33 5.74
CA ARG A 120 -13.43 2.88 6.80
C ARG A 120 -11.97 2.94 6.36
N ILE A 121 -11.67 2.57 5.11
CA ILE A 121 -10.31 2.73 4.54
C ILE A 121 -9.86 4.18 4.62
N GLN A 122 -10.73 5.12 4.24
CA GLN A 122 -10.43 6.55 4.28
C GLN A 122 -10.20 7.04 5.72
N GLU A 123 -11.04 6.60 6.67
CA GLU A 123 -10.91 6.92 8.10
C GLU A 123 -9.59 6.40 8.68
N GLU A 124 -9.19 5.18 8.34
CA GLU A 124 -7.91 4.61 8.78
C GLU A 124 -6.70 5.34 8.19
N PHE A 125 -6.75 5.77 6.91
CA PHE A 125 -5.69 6.64 6.37
C PHE A 125 -5.62 8.00 7.06
N ILE A 126 -6.75 8.59 7.46
CA ILE A 126 -6.79 9.84 8.23
C ILE A 126 -6.15 9.63 9.61
N LEU A 127 -6.44 8.51 10.28
CA LEU A 127 -5.81 8.13 11.54
C LEU A 127 -4.28 8.08 11.41
N LEU A 128 -3.75 7.41 10.38
CA LEU A 128 -2.31 7.33 10.13
C LEU A 128 -1.66 8.71 9.92
N ARG A 129 -2.32 9.58 9.17
CA ARG A 129 -1.83 10.95 8.95
C ARG A 129 -1.73 11.71 10.27
N ASN A 130 -2.76 11.63 11.10
CA ASN A 130 -2.83 12.34 12.37
C ASN A 130 -1.85 11.78 13.42
N LEU A 131 -1.51 10.49 13.36
CA LEU A 131 -0.47 9.89 14.21
C LEU A 131 0.91 10.47 13.86
N LYS A 132 1.23 10.59 12.57
CA LYS A 132 2.46 11.26 12.12
C LYS A 132 2.56 12.72 12.58
N GLU A 133 1.46 13.46 12.56
CA GLU A 133 1.45 14.86 13.03
C GLU A 133 1.74 14.97 14.53
N LYS A 134 1.26 14.02 15.34
CA LYS A 134 1.54 13.99 16.78
C LYS A 134 2.99 13.63 17.09
N ASP A 135 3.59 12.68 16.37
CA ASP A 135 5.00 12.31 16.57
C ASP A 135 5.96 13.47 16.21
N VAL A 136 5.60 14.32 15.24
CA VAL A 136 6.36 15.53 14.91
C VAL A 136 6.14 16.65 15.93
N ALA A 137 4.93 16.74 16.52
CA ALA A 137 4.62 17.75 17.53
C ALA A 137 5.39 17.57 18.85
N TYR A 138 5.76 16.33 19.21
CA TYR A 138 6.57 16.04 20.40
C TYR A 138 8.06 16.37 20.26
N LEU A 139 8.55 16.69 19.06
CA LEU A 139 9.95 17.06 18.81
C LEU A 139 10.23 18.57 18.97
N PHE A 140 9.23 19.36 19.35
CA PHE A 140 9.34 20.81 19.55
C PHE A 140 8.85 21.28 20.94
N GLN A 141 8.82 20.39 21.94
CA GLN A 141 8.69 20.74 23.36
C GLN A 141 10.04 20.55 24.06
#